data_AF-A0A9W6H8P0-F1
#
_entry.id   AF-A0A9W6H8P0-F1
#
_cell.length_a   1.000
_cell.length_b   1.000
_cell.length_c   1.000
_cell.angle_alpha   90.00
_cell.angle_beta   90.00
_cell.angle_gamma   90.00
#
_symmetry.space_group_name_H-M   'P 1'
#
loop_
_entity.id
_entity.type
_entity.pdbx_description
1 polymer ?
#
loop_
_entity_poly.entity_id
_entity_poly.type
_entity_poly.pdbx_seq_one_letter_code
_entity_poly.pdbx_strand_id
1 'polypeptide(L)'
;MSGVLLLLVRADVPVDPSSPEAKSWIDGELAKPEYQAAKPTWFDIASKAVQDWLGSLFQGSGGAFGPVLLTVVIVLIVALIVTAFVIFGVPRLNRRGAEGRRSVFGDDDLRSAAELRASAAAAARAADWVLAIEELFRAVAQGLDERTIVTVTPGTTATEFALRAAAAVPAERERLVTAARSFDDVRYLGRAGTEGQYQQLVALDDALQRIRPAFTPVEPVGA
;
A
#
# COMPACT_ATOMS: atom_id res chain seq x y z
N MET A 1 -80.49 33.03 28.50
CA MET A 1 -80.21 32.14 27.34
C MET A 1 -79.73 33.06 26.23
N SER A 2 -78.44 33.36 26.19
CA SER A 2 -77.39 32.63 25.44
C SER A 2 -77.31 33.11 24.00
N GLY A 3 -76.17 33.70 23.64
CA GLY A 3 -75.85 34.13 22.28
C GLY A 3 -74.61 35.01 22.26
N VAL A 4 -73.45 34.38 22.44
CA VAL A 4 -72.11 34.98 22.52
C VAL A 4 -71.78 35.77 21.25
N LEU A 5 -71.28 37.00 21.43
CA LEU A 5 -70.77 37.88 20.38
C LEU A 5 -69.44 37.31 19.86
N LEU A 6 -69.43 36.79 18.64
CA LEU A 6 -68.21 36.35 17.94
C LEU A 6 -67.42 37.58 17.50
N LEU A 7 -66.38 37.91 18.26
CA LEU A 7 -65.35 38.88 17.90
C LEU A 7 -64.51 38.29 16.76
N LEU A 8 -64.87 38.61 15.51
CA LEU A 8 -64.01 38.36 14.35
C LEU A 8 -62.84 39.34 14.41
N VAL A 9 -61.75 38.93 15.06
CA VAL A 9 -60.44 39.55 14.88
C VAL A 9 -60.01 39.25 13.45
N ARG A 10 -60.21 40.21 12.57
CA ARG A 10 -59.60 40.23 11.24
C ARG A 10 -58.11 40.49 11.45
N ALA A 11 -57.32 39.42 11.46
CA ALA A 11 -55.87 39.51 11.42
C ALA A 11 -55.48 40.00 10.02
N ASP A 12 -55.35 41.32 9.87
CA ASP A 12 -54.67 41.90 8.72
C ASP A 12 -53.17 41.70 8.96
N VAL A 13 -52.52 40.92 8.10
CA VAL A 13 -51.06 40.71 8.13
C VAL A 13 -50.50 41.63 7.05
N PRO A 14 -49.98 42.82 7.40
CA PRO A 14 -49.58 43.81 6.40
C PRO A 14 -48.16 43.48 5.97
N VAL A 15 -48.01 42.80 4.84
CA VAL A 15 -46.69 42.52 4.26
C VAL A 15 -46.76 42.61 2.74
N ASP A 16 -46.59 43.83 2.24
CA ASP A 16 -46.22 44.06 0.84
C ASP A 16 -44.90 44.84 0.85
N PRO A 17 -43.74 44.15 1.01
CA PRO A 17 -42.45 44.80 1.21
C PRO A 17 -41.93 45.39 -0.10
N SER A 18 -41.32 46.58 0.00
CA SER A 18 -40.63 47.19 -1.14
C SER A 18 -39.43 46.34 -1.59
N SER A 19 -39.06 46.37 -2.89
CA SER A 19 -37.99 45.50 -3.44
C SER A 19 -36.66 45.50 -2.64
N PRO A 20 -36.19 46.62 -2.06
CA PRO A 20 -35.04 46.62 -1.17
C PRO A 20 -35.29 45.95 0.19
N GLU A 21 -36.46 46.15 0.80
CA GLU A 21 -36.85 45.49 2.06
C GLU A 21 -36.97 43.98 1.87
N ALA A 22 -37.58 43.53 0.77
CA ALA A 22 -37.71 42.12 0.43
C ALA A 22 -36.35 41.41 0.35
N LYS A 23 -35.32 42.05 -0.19
CA LYS A 23 -33.95 41.51 -0.22
C LYS A 23 -33.36 41.36 1.17
N SER A 24 -33.48 42.39 2.01
CA SER A 24 -32.94 42.36 3.37
C SER A 24 -33.60 41.28 4.23
N TRP A 25 -34.88 41.01 3.99
CA TRP A 25 -35.63 39.95 4.65
C TRP A 25 -35.24 38.57 4.15
N ILE A 26 -35.02 38.40 2.84
CA ILE A 26 -34.51 37.14 2.27
C ILE A 26 -33.11 36.84 2.82
N ASP A 27 -32.22 37.83 2.89
CA ASP A 27 -30.87 37.64 3.43
C ASP A 27 -30.90 37.27 4.92
N GLY A 28 -31.78 37.90 5.70
CA GLY A 28 -31.99 37.57 7.11
C GLY A 28 -32.61 36.18 7.33
N GLU A 29 -33.51 35.75 6.44
CA GLU A 29 -34.14 34.42 6.48
C GLU A 29 -33.14 33.32 6.08
N LEU A 30 -32.32 33.55 5.05
CA LEU A 30 -31.26 32.64 4.59
C LEU A 30 -30.08 32.53 5.57
N ALA A 31 -29.92 33.51 6.47
CA ALA A 31 -28.94 33.46 7.55
C ALA A 31 -29.35 32.53 8.70
N LYS A 32 -30.61 32.06 8.75
CA LYS A 32 -31.07 31.17 9.82
C LYS A 32 -30.33 29.82 9.79
N PRO A 33 -29.98 29.25 10.96
CA PRO A 33 -29.23 27.99 11.06
C PRO A 33 -29.91 26.81 10.34
N GLU A 34 -31.23 26.84 10.26
CA GLU A 34 -32.08 25.85 9.58
C GLU A 34 -31.76 25.74 8.07
N TYR A 35 -31.36 26.84 7.42
CA TYR A 35 -30.94 26.85 6.01
C TYR A 35 -29.44 26.58 5.82
N GLN A 36 -28.61 26.76 6.85
CA GLN A 36 -27.18 26.42 6.80
C GLN A 36 -26.95 24.90 6.89
N ALA A 37 -27.87 24.16 7.51
CA ALA A 37 -27.88 22.70 7.55
C ALA A 37 -28.18 22.05 6.18
N ALA A 38 -28.71 22.82 5.22
CA ALA A 38 -29.02 22.37 3.86
C ALA A 38 -27.89 22.62 2.86
N LYS A 39 -26.74 23.17 3.29
CA LYS A 39 -25.58 23.31 2.41
C LYS A 39 -24.90 21.95 2.26
N PRO A 40 -24.85 21.38 1.05
CA PRO A 40 -24.14 20.13 0.83
C PRO A 40 -22.68 20.32 1.26
N THR A 41 -22.16 19.37 2.03
CA THR A 41 -20.74 19.39 2.38
C THR A 41 -19.90 19.24 1.12
N TRP A 42 -18.62 19.65 1.17
CA TRP A 42 -17.69 19.40 0.06
C TRP A 42 -17.64 17.91 -0.31
N PHE A 43 -17.85 17.03 0.68
CA PHE A 43 -17.95 15.59 0.51
C PHE A 43 -19.24 15.17 -0.21
N ASP A 44 -20.39 15.80 0.10
CA ASP A 44 -21.65 15.55 -0.62
C ASP A 44 -21.57 16.01 -2.08
N ILE A 45 -20.91 17.16 -2.34
CA ILE A 45 -20.69 17.67 -3.70
C ILE A 45 -19.78 16.70 -4.47
N ALA A 46 -18.68 16.24 -3.86
CA ALA A 46 -17.78 15.27 -4.48
C ALA A 46 -18.45 13.92 -4.72
N SER A 47 -19.20 13.40 -3.74
CA SER A 47 -19.92 12.14 -3.84
C SER A 47 -21.00 12.20 -4.91
N LYS A 48 -21.72 13.30 -4.99
CA LYS A 48 -22.72 13.55 -6.04
C LYS A 48 -22.06 13.63 -7.42
N ALA A 49 -20.95 14.35 -7.56
CA ALA A 49 -20.22 14.42 -8.83
C ALA A 49 -19.72 13.04 -9.30
N VAL A 50 -19.27 12.19 -8.38
CA VAL A 50 -18.84 10.81 -8.68
C VAL A 50 -20.04 9.92 -9.05
N GLN A 51 -21.15 10.02 -8.32
CA GLN A 51 -22.38 9.27 -8.61
C GLN A 51 -23.00 9.67 -9.95
N ASP A 52 -23.02 10.97 -10.25
CA ASP A 52 -23.52 11.51 -11.52
C ASP A 52 -22.60 11.08 -12.68
N TRP A 53 -21.27 11.07 -12.49
CA TRP A 53 -20.32 10.54 -13.46
C TRP A 53 -20.53 9.04 -13.71
N LEU A 54 -20.64 8.22 -12.66
CA LEU A 54 -20.93 6.79 -12.78
C LEU A 54 -22.28 6.56 -13.50
N GLY A 55 -23.32 7.29 -13.11
CA GLY A 55 -24.65 7.22 -13.71
C GLY A 55 -24.63 7.56 -15.21
N SER A 56 -23.82 8.54 -15.62
CA SER A 56 -23.67 8.92 -17.02
C SER A 56 -23.10 7.79 -17.90
N LEU A 57 -22.27 6.91 -17.32
CA LEU A 57 -21.74 5.73 -18.03
C LEU A 57 -22.83 4.67 -18.27
N PHE A 58 -23.82 4.58 -17.38
CA PHE A 58 -24.93 3.62 -17.50
C PHE A 58 -26.11 4.18 -18.30
N GLN A 59 -26.38 5.49 -18.22
CA GLN A 59 -27.47 6.16 -18.94
C GLN A 59 -27.11 6.50 -20.39
N GLY A 60 -25.83 6.57 -20.74
CA GLY A 60 -25.33 6.73 -22.11
C GLY A 60 -25.42 5.45 -22.95
N SER A 61 -26.57 4.78 -22.97
CA SER A 61 -26.82 3.60 -23.81
C SER A 61 -28.04 3.82 -24.72
N GLY A 62 -27.92 4.78 -25.64
CA GLY A 62 -28.99 5.08 -26.60
C GLY A 62 -28.57 5.70 -27.95
N GLY A 63 -27.28 5.74 -28.29
CA GLY A 63 -26.82 6.29 -29.56
C GLY A 63 -25.37 5.93 -29.87
N ALA A 64 -24.96 6.11 -31.13
CA ALA A 64 -23.72 5.66 -31.77
C ALA A 64 -22.36 6.00 -31.08
N PHE A 65 -22.39 6.64 -29.92
CA PHE A 65 -21.24 7.00 -29.09
C PHE A 65 -20.93 5.98 -27.98
N GLY A 66 -21.78 4.98 -27.73
CA GLY A 66 -21.55 3.92 -26.73
C GLY A 66 -20.21 3.18 -26.90
N PRO A 67 -19.83 2.75 -28.12
CA PRO A 67 -18.53 2.12 -28.36
C PRO A 67 -17.34 3.05 -28.14
N VAL A 68 -17.51 4.35 -28.43
CA VAL A 68 -16.45 5.36 -28.29
C VAL A 68 -16.16 5.64 -26.83
N LEU A 69 -17.19 5.82 -26.00
CA LEU A 69 -17.04 6.06 -24.56
C LEU A 69 -16.39 4.86 -23.86
N LEU A 70 -16.83 3.64 -24.20
CA LEU A 70 -16.24 2.40 -23.70
C LEU A 70 -14.75 2.30 -24.09
N THR A 71 -14.41 2.65 -25.33
CA THR A 71 -13.02 2.64 -25.82
C THR A 71 -12.17 3.63 -25.05
N VAL A 72 -12.64 4.86 -24.82
CA VAL A 72 -11.91 5.88 -24.06
C VAL A 72 -11.68 5.43 -22.62
N VAL A 73 -12.66 4.81 -21.97
CA VAL A 73 -12.53 4.27 -20.61
C VAL A 73 -11.51 3.13 -20.58
N ILE A 74 -11.55 2.20 -21.54
CA ILE A 74 -10.56 1.12 -21.64
C ILE A 74 -9.15 1.69 -21.83
N VAL A 75 -8.96 2.65 -22.73
CA VAL A 75 -7.66 3.30 -22.96
C VAL A 75 -7.17 4.00 -21.70
N LEU A 76 -8.04 4.69 -20.97
CA LEU A 76 -7.71 5.31 -19.68
C LEU A 76 -7.28 4.27 -18.65
N ILE A 77 -8.01 3.16 -18.51
CA ILE A 77 -7.67 2.06 -17.60
C ILE A 77 -6.31 1.46 -17.99
N VAL A 78 -6.09 1.16 -19.26
CA VAL A 78 -4.82 0.63 -19.77
C VAL A 78 -3.68 1.62 -19.51
N ALA A 79 -3.87 2.91 -19.76
CA ALA A 79 -2.87 3.94 -19.49
C ALA A 79 -2.57 4.05 -17.99
N LEU A 80 -3.58 3.97 -17.12
CA LEU A 80 -3.42 3.93 -15.67
C LEU A 80 -2.66 2.69 -15.21
N ILE A 81 -2.99 1.52 -15.77
CA ILE A 81 -2.34 0.24 -15.50
C ILE A 81 -0.87 0.30 -15.95
N VAL A 82 -0.59 0.77 -17.17
CA VAL A 82 0.77 0.93 -17.69
C VAL A 82 1.55 1.93 -16.85
N THR A 83 0.95 3.06 -16.49
CA THR A 83 1.58 4.07 -15.63
C THR A 83 1.87 3.50 -14.24
N ALA A 84 0.94 2.74 -13.67
CA ALA A 84 1.15 2.04 -12.41
C ALA A 84 2.28 1.00 -12.54
N PHE A 85 2.33 0.23 -13.63
CA PHE A 85 3.41 -0.72 -13.90
C PHE A 85 4.77 -0.05 -14.08
N VAL A 86 4.81 1.14 -14.69
CA VAL A 86 6.03 1.92 -14.90
C VAL A 86 6.50 2.58 -13.60
N ILE A 87 5.58 3.07 -12.77
CA ILE A 87 5.89 3.75 -11.49
C ILE A 87 6.20 2.74 -10.37
N PHE A 88 5.39 1.70 -10.22
CA PHE A 88 5.46 0.74 -9.11
C PHE A 88 6.15 -0.58 -9.50
N GLY A 89 6.58 -0.74 -10.75
CA GLY A 89 7.01 -2.04 -11.26
C GLY A 89 5.83 -3.01 -11.43
N VAL A 90 6.11 -4.21 -11.95
CA VAL A 90 5.12 -5.29 -12.03
C VAL A 90 4.77 -5.74 -10.61
N PRO A 91 3.54 -5.52 -10.08
CA PRO A 91 3.13 -6.15 -8.84
C PRO A 91 3.10 -7.63 -9.15
N ARG A 92 4.15 -8.34 -8.73
CA ARG A 92 4.18 -9.78 -8.83
C ARG A 92 3.12 -10.28 -7.85
N LEU A 93 1.92 -10.48 -8.38
CA LEU A 93 0.77 -11.17 -7.79
C LEU A 93 1.12 -12.64 -7.52
N ASN A 94 2.25 -12.92 -6.88
CA ASN A 94 2.67 -14.27 -6.55
C ASN A 94 2.45 -14.52 -5.06
N ARG A 95 1.53 -15.48 -4.80
CA ARG A 95 1.39 -16.25 -3.55
C ARG A 95 0.53 -15.68 -2.41
N ARG A 96 -0.65 -15.13 -2.70
CA ARG A 96 -1.75 -15.11 -1.70
C ARG A 96 -2.55 -16.42 -1.61
N GLY A 97 -2.27 -17.45 -2.43
CA GLY A 97 -3.01 -18.72 -2.44
C GLY A 97 -2.25 -19.95 -1.94
N ALA A 98 -1.14 -19.77 -1.24
CA ALA A 98 -0.17 -20.83 -0.93
C ALA A 98 0.16 -20.85 0.58
N GLU A 99 -0.85 -20.59 1.39
CA GLU A 99 -0.80 -20.53 2.85
C GLU A 99 -0.60 -21.93 3.44
N GLY A 100 0.35 -22.05 4.37
CA GLY A 100 0.62 -23.27 5.12
C GLY A 100 1.98 -23.90 4.83
N ARG A 101 3.04 -23.33 5.42
CA ARG A 101 4.35 -23.98 5.60
C ARG A 101 5.21 -24.20 4.35
N ARG A 102 5.32 -23.18 3.49
CA ARG A 102 6.44 -23.07 2.53
C ARG A 102 7.65 -22.45 3.22
N SER A 103 8.82 -23.01 2.95
CA SER A 103 10.13 -22.54 3.41
C SER A 103 10.29 -21.02 3.19
N VAL A 104 10.92 -20.32 4.14
CA VAL A 104 11.26 -18.90 3.98
C VAL A 104 12.18 -18.70 2.76
N PHE A 105 12.95 -19.73 2.41
CA PHE A 105 14.08 -19.67 1.50
C PHE A 105 14.24 -20.86 0.53
N GLY A 106 13.35 -21.86 0.54
CA GLY A 106 13.63 -23.14 -0.13
C GLY A 106 13.16 -23.19 -1.58
N ASP A 107 13.93 -23.94 -2.40
CA ASP A 107 13.78 -24.54 -3.75
C ASP A 107 12.83 -23.95 -4.80
N ASP A 108 11.73 -23.29 -4.42
CA ASP A 108 10.77 -22.68 -5.35
C ASP A 108 11.17 -21.26 -5.80
N ASP A 109 12.11 -20.61 -5.09
CA ASP A 109 12.62 -19.29 -5.48
C ASP A 109 14.00 -19.45 -6.15
N LEU A 110 13.98 -19.72 -7.46
CA LEU A 110 15.18 -19.94 -8.28
C LEU A 110 15.99 -18.67 -8.56
N ARG A 111 15.64 -17.55 -7.93
CA ARG A 111 16.31 -16.27 -8.13
C ARG A 111 17.65 -16.26 -7.41
N SER A 112 18.67 -15.80 -8.11
CA SER A 112 19.99 -15.55 -7.54
C SER A 112 19.95 -14.44 -6.49
N ALA A 113 20.96 -14.42 -5.61
CA ALA A 113 21.12 -13.33 -4.64
C ALA A 113 21.20 -11.95 -5.31
N ALA A 114 21.76 -11.85 -6.52
CA ALA A 114 21.83 -10.61 -7.29
C ALA A 114 20.44 -10.13 -7.75
N GLU A 115 19.58 -11.04 -8.23
CA GLU A 115 18.21 -10.70 -8.65
C GLU A 115 17.36 -10.25 -7.45
N LEU A 116 17.53 -10.90 -6.30
CA LEU A 116 16.86 -10.52 -5.05
C LEU A 116 17.31 -9.13 -4.56
N ARG A 117 18.61 -8.80 -4.65
CA ARG A 117 19.11 -7.43 -4.35
C ARG A 117 18.52 -6.38 -5.28
N ALA A 118 18.46 -6.67 -6.58
CA ALA A 118 17.89 -5.75 -7.56
C ALA A 118 16.40 -5.50 -7.29
N SER A 119 15.66 -6.56 -6.94
CA SER A 119 14.26 -6.51 -6.51
C SER A 119 14.08 -5.65 -5.25
N ALA A 120 14.89 -5.87 -4.22
CA ALA A 120 14.88 -5.09 -2.99
C ALA A 120 15.16 -3.60 -3.24
N ALA A 121 16.14 -3.28 -4.08
CA ALA A 121 16.46 -1.90 -4.43
C ALA A 121 15.33 -1.21 -5.22
N ALA A 122 14.60 -1.97 -6.06
CA ALA A 122 13.42 -1.44 -6.75
C ALA A 122 12.28 -1.13 -5.77
N ALA A 123 12.00 -2.04 -4.84
CA ALA A 123 11.01 -1.82 -3.78
C ALA A 123 11.35 -0.61 -2.90
N ALA A 124 12.62 -0.46 -2.51
CA ALA A 124 13.08 0.68 -1.74
C ALA A 124 12.90 2.02 -2.48
N ARG A 125 13.14 2.07 -3.80
CA ARG A 125 12.87 3.27 -4.61
C ARG A 125 11.38 3.65 -4.65
N ALA A 126 10.50 2.67 -4.52
CA ALA A 126 9.05 2.88 -4.42
C ALA A 126 8.57 3.13 -2.97
N ALA A 127 9.49 3.22 -2.00
CA ALA A 127 9.20 3.27 -0.57
C ALA A 127 8.36 2.08 -0.05
N ASP A 128 8.39 0.94 -0.74
CA ASP A 128 7.82 -0.32 -0.27
C ASP A 128 8.83 -1.03 0.64
N TRP A 129 8.88 -0.57 1.91
CA TRP A 129 9.84 -1.05 2.89
C TRP A 129 9.62 -2.50 3.30
N VAL A 130 8.38 -2.98 3.28
CA VAL A 130 8.04 -4.38 3.55
C VAL A 130 8.73 -5.27 2.52
N LEU A 131 8.47 -5.03 1.24
CA LEU A 131 9.04 -5.84 0.16
C LEU A 131 10.57 -5.68 0.09
N ALA A 132 11.08 -4.47 0.30
CA ALA A 132 12.53 -4.21 0.29
C ALA A 132 13.28 -5.01 1.36
N ILE A 133 12.74 -5.07 2.58
CA ILE A 133 13.32 -5.83 3.69
C ILE A 133 13.18 -7.34 3.44
N GLU A 134 12.01 -7.81 2.98
CA GLU A 134 11.80 -9.22 2.66
C GLU A 134 12.78 -9.74 1.60
N GLU A 135 12.91 -9.02 0.49
CA GLU A 135 13.73 -9.42 -0.65
C GLU A 135 15.23 -9.32 -0.34
N LEU A 136 15.67 -8.29 0.39
CA LEU A 136 17.08 -8.17 0.76
C LEU A 136 17.50 -9.23 1.79
N PHE A 137 16.64 -9.58 2.73
CA PHE A 137 16.94 -10.66 3.68
C PHE A 137 17.03 -12.03 2.98
N ARG A 138 16.15 -12.28 2.00
CA ARG A 138 16.28 -13.45 1.10
C ARG A 138 17.58 -13.41 0.32
N ALA A 139 18.00 -12.25 -0.18
CA ALA A 139 19.27 -12.10 -0.89
C ALA A 139 20.48 -12.41 -0.01
N VAL A 140 20.46 -12.02 1.26
CA VAL A 140 21.50 -12.36 2.24
C VAL A 140 21.58 -13.88 2.42
N ALA A 141 20.43 -14.54 2.61
CA ALA A 141 20.38 -16.00 2.77
C ALA A 141 20.87 -16.73 1.53
N GLN A 142 20.33 -16.37 0.37
CA GLN A 142 20.75 -16.94 -0.92
C GLN A 142 22.23 -16.69 -1.19
N GLY A 143 22.75 -15.50 -0.86
CA GLY A 143 24.16 -15.17 -1.07
C GLY A 143 25.12 -15.95 -0.17
N LEU A 144 24.72 -16.28 1.06
CA LEU A 144 25.53 -17.14 1.93
C LEU A 144 25.46 -18.62 1.51
N ASP A 145 24.33 -19.06 0.95
CA ASP A 145 24.13 -20.41 0.43
C ASP A 145 24.91 -20.65 -0.88
N GLU A 146 24.79 -19.73 -1.85
CA GLU A 146 25.54 -19.74 -3.12
C GLU A 146 27.06 -19.82 -2.91
N ARG A 147 27.54 -19.28 -1.78
CA ARG A 147 28.95 -19.25 -1.40
C ARG A 147 29.35 -20.37 -0.45
N THR A 148 28.42 -21.29 -0.16
CA THR A 148 28.61 -22.46 0.72
C THR A 148 29.05 -22.10 2.14
N ILE A 149 28.66 -20.92 2.63
CA ILE A 149 28.97 -20.46 3.99
C ILE A 149 27.89 -20.95 4.96
N VAL A 150 26.61 -20.84 4.56
CA VAL A 150 25.46 -21.30 5.35
C VAL A 150 24.49 -21.99 4.43
N THR A 151 24.28 -23.29 4.63
CA THR A 151 23.29 -24.03 3.85
C THR A 151 21.88 -23.74 4.33
N VAL A 152 21.00 -23.43 3.38
CA VAL A 152 19.59 -23.16 3.63
C VAL A 152 18.73 -24.30 3.08
N THR A 153 17.99 -24.97 3.97
CA THR A 153 17.14 -26.12 3.59
C THR A 153 15.65 -25.77 3.62
N PRO A 154 14.79 -26.52 2.92
CA PRO A 154 13.34 -26.38 3.06
C PRO A 154 12.92 -26.42 4.54
N GLY A 155 12.13 -25.42 4.96
CA GLY A 155 11.67 -25.26 6.35
C GLY A 155 12.56 -24.38 7.23
N THR A 156 13.76 -23.99 6.77
CA THR A 156 14.63 -23.07 7.52
C THR A 156 13.89 -21.76 7.80
N THR A 157 13.86 -21.36 9.08
CA THR A 157 13.26 -20.09 9.52
C THR A 157 14.28 -18.96 9.48
N ALA A 158 13.83 -17.71 9.45
CA ALA A 158 14.70 -16.53 9.48
C ALA A 158 15.62 -16.52 10.71
N THR A 159 15.04 -16.83 11.88
CA THR A 159 15.79 -16.92 13.15
C THR A 159 16.84 -18.04 13.11
N GLU A 160 16.47 -19.23 12.63
CA GLU A 160 17.41 -20.34 12.53
C GLU A 160 18.57 -20.03 11.56
N PHE A 161 18.25 -19.46 10.41
CA PHE A 161 19.25 -18.97 9.46
C PHE A 161 20.20 -17.96 10.11
N ALA A 162 19.68 -16.95 10.80
CA ALA A 162 20.50 -15.92 11.45
C ALA A 162 21.42 -16.51 12.53
N LEU A 163 20.96 -17.50 13.29
CA LEU A 163 21.79 -18.18 14.28
C LEU A 163 22.94 -18.98 13.63
N ARG A 164 22.67 -19.69 12.53
CA ARG A 164 23.70 -20.41 11.76
C ARG A 164 24.70 -19.44 11.12
N ALA A 165 24.21 -18.36 10.51
CA ALA A 165 25.04 -17.30 9.95
C ALA A 165 25.89 -16.61 11.01
N ALA A 166 25.35 -16.37 12.20
CA ALA A 166 26.09 -15.77 13.31
C ALA A 166 27.18 -16.70 13.87
N ALA A 167 27.06 -18.02 13.70
CA ALA A 167 28.13 -18.96 14.02
C ALA A 167 29.26 -18.90 12.98
N ALA A 168 28.93 -18.77 11.69
CA ALA A 168 29.91 -18.62 10.62
C ALA A 168 30.58 -17.24 10.60
N VAL A 169 29.85 -16.20 11.03
CA VAL A 169 30.31 -14.81 11.05
C VAL A 169 30.02 -14.15 12.42
N PRO A 170 30.82 -14.47 13.46
CA PRO A 170 30.55 -13.97 14.81
C PRO A 170 30.55 -12.44 14.94
N ALA A 171 31.35 -11.75 14.13
CA ALA A 171 31.42 -10.29 14.11
C ALA A 171 30.09 -9.61 13.75
N GLU A 172 29.22 -10.31 13.00
CA GLU A 172 27.95 -9.77 12.51
C GLU A 172 26.73 -10.33 13.27
N ARG A 173 26.94 -11.07 14.37
CA ARG A 173 25.88 -11.78 15.12
C ARG A 173 24.70 -10.88 15.48
N GLU A 174 24.95 -9.75 16.14
CA GLU A 174 23.90 -8.81 16.59
C GLU A 174 23.07 -8.29 15.40
N ARG A 175 23.74 -8.00 14.29
CA ARG A 175 23.13 -7.45 13.07
C ARG A 175 22.32 -8.52 12.35
N LEU A 176 22.79 -9.76 12.29
CA LEU A 176 22.05 -10.91 11.75
C LEU A 176 20.78 -11.21 12.55
N VAL A 177 20.86 -11.17 13.88
CA VAL A 177 19.68 -11.36 14.75
C VAL A 177 18.67 -10.22 14.54
N THR A 178 19.14 -8.98 14.48
CA THR A 178 18.28 -7.81 14.21
C THR A 178 17.64 -7.87 12.83
N ALA A 179 18.38 -8.34 11.82
CA ALA A 179 17.88 -8.55 10.47
C ALA A 179 16.76 -9.59 10.43
N ALA A 180 16.93 -10.74 11.09
CA ALA A 180 15.88 -11.76 11.17
C ALA A 180 14.62 -11.23 11.88
N ARG A 181 14.76 -10.44 12.95
CA ARG A 181 13.62 -9.80 13.61
C ARG A 181 12.91 -8.82 12.67
N SER A 182 13.67 -7.99 11.96
CA SER A 182 13.08 -7.03 11.00
C SER A 182 12.35 -7.75 9.87
N PHE A 183 12.88 -8.88 9.41
CA PHE A 183 12.20 -9.74 8.44
C PHE A 183 10.90 -10.32 9.02
N ASP A 184 10.95 -10.94 10.19
CA ASP A 184 9.76 -11.56 10.82
C ASP A 184 8.67 -10.51 11.12
N ASP A 185 9.09 -9.31 11.53
CA ASP A 185 8.22 -8.17 11.79
C ASP A 185 7.38 -7.77 10.55
N VAL A 186 8.02 -7.65 9.38
CA VAL A 186 7.33 -7.25 8.16
C VAL A 186 6.57 -8.42 7.53
N ARG A 187 7.16 -9.62 7.57
CA ARG A 187 6.65 -10.84 6.92
C ARG A 187 5.44 -11.43 7.63
N TYR A 188 5.49 -11.50 8.96
CA TYR A 188 4.54 -12.26 9.77
C TYR A 188 3.74 -11.38 10.72
N LEU A 189 4.30 -10.26 11.20
CA LEU A 189 3.62 -9.38 12.14
C LEU A 189 2.94 -8.18 11.47
N GLY A 190 3.01 -8.08 10.14
CA GLY A 190 2.34 -7.04 9.36
C GLY A 190 2.84 -5.62 9.65
N ARG A 191 4.06 -5.47 10.17
CA ARG A 191 4.66 -4.15 10.40
C ARG A 191 5.06 -3.55 9.06
N ALA A 192 4.93 -2.23 8.93
CA ALA A 192 5.19 -1.51 7.69
C ALA A 192 6.68 -1.51 7.26
N GLY A 193 7.60 -1.87 8.17
CA GLY A 193 9.02 -1.65 7.95
C GLY A 193 9.38 -0.16 7.92
N THR A 194 10.67 0.15 7.89
CA THR A 194 11.17 1.53 7.80
C THR A 194 12.39 1.58 6.90
N GLU A 195 12.65 2.76 6.33
CA GLU A 195 13.90 3.02 5.60
C GLU A 195 15.14 2.71 6.46
N GLY A 196 15.12 3.09 7.75
CA GLY A 196 16.23 2.83 8.66
C GLY A 196 16.53 1.33 8.82
N GLN A 197 15.50 0.49 8.96
CA GLN A 197 15.66 -0.97 9.01
C GLN A 197 16.21 -1.52 7.69
N TYR A 198 15.73 -1.03 6.55
CA TYR A 198 16.25 -1.42 5.24
C TYR A 198 17.73 -1.04 5.09
N GLN A 199 18.13 0.18 5.45
CA GLN A 199 19.53 0.63 5.36
C GLN A 199 20.46 -0.15 6.29
N GLN A 200 20.00 -0.52 7.49
CA GLN A 200 20.76 -1.42 8.38
C GLN A 200 21.01 -2.79 7.74
N LEU A 201 20.00 -3.31 7.03
CA LEU A 201 20.09 -4.58 6.32
C LEU A 201 20.99 -4.48 5.08
N VAL A 202 20.96 -3.37 4.33
CA VAL A 202 21.91 -3.09 3.23
C VAL A 202 23.35 -3.10 3.74
N ALA A 203 23.62 -2.37 4.81
CA ALA A 203 24.95 -2.32 5.40
C ALA A 203 25.41 -3.72 5.87
N LEU A 204 24.49 -4.59 6.29
CA LEU A 204 24.81 -5.95 6.72
C LEU A 204 25.16 -6.81 5.51
N ASP A 205 24.33 -6.77 4.47
CA ASP A 205 24.57 -7.50 3.23
C ASP A 205 25.93 -7.10 2.61
N ASP A 206 26.25 -5.81 2.56
CA ASP A 206 27.56 -5.31 2.08
C ASP A 206 28.75 -5.82 2.92
N ALA A 207 28.56 -5.97 4.23
CA ALA A 207 29.58 -6.54 5.10
C ALA A 207 29.78 -8.03 4.81
N LEU A 208 28.68 -8.79 4.70
CA LEU A 208 28.69 -10.23 4.43
C LEU A 208 29.25 -10.57 3.04
N GLN A 209 29.01 -9.72 2.04
CA GLN A 209 29.58 -9.86 0.69
C GLN A 209 31.12 -9.77 0.69
N ARG A 210 31.70 -8.99 1.60
CA ARG A 210 33.16 -8.80 1.68
C ARG A 210 33.89 -9.92 2.39
N ILE A 211 33.18 -10.76 3.15
CA ILE A 211 33.74 -11.98 3.73
C ILE A 211 34.22 -12.85 2.59
N ARG A 212 35.34 -13.55 2.71
CA ARG A 212 35.75 -14.59 1.74
C ARG A 212 35.74 -15.94 2.43
N PRO A 213 35.26 -17.01 1.77
CA PRO A 213 35.43 -18.36 2.30
C PRO A 213 36.93 -18.63 2.47
N ALA A 214 37.37 -18.98 3.67
CA ALA A 214 38.69 -19.55 3.86
C ALA A 214 38.61 -21.00 3.38
N PHE A 215 39.03 -21.26 2.15
CA PHE A 215 39.25 -22.62 1.69
C PHE A 215 40.46 -23.15 2.45
N THR A 216 40.24 -24.04 3.42
CA THR A 216 41.31 -24.90 3.92
C THR A 216 41.52 -25.99 2.87
N PRO A 217 42.66 -26.02 2.14
CA PRO A 217 42.92 -27.11 1.21
C PRO A 217 42.90 -28.42 2.00
N VAL A 218 42.09 -29.39 1.57
CA VAL A 218 42.16 -30.74 2.11
C VAL A 218 43.50 -31.30 1.66
N GLU A 219 44.44 -31.43 2.61
CA GLU A 219 45.71 -32.08 2.35
C GLU A 219 45.40 -33.52 1.89
N PRO A 220 45.85 -33.93 0.69
CA PRO A 220 45.56 -35.26 0.19
C PRO A 220 46.17 -36.27 1.16
N VAL A 221 45.31 -37.07 1.79
CA VAL A 221 45.72 -38.24 2.57
C VAL A 221 46.24 -39.27 1.57
N GLY A 222 47.51 -39.14 1.16
CA GLY A 222 48.30 -40.20 0.54
C GLY A 222 48.87 -41.07 1.66
N ALA A 223 48.48 -42.35 1.77
CA ALA A 223 48.83 -43.51 0.93
C ALA A 223 50.22 -44.07 1.26
#